data_AF-A0A939HUN3-F1
#
_entry.id   AF-A0A939HUN3-F1
#
_cell.length_a   1.000
_cell.length_b   1.000
_cell.length_c   1.000
_cell.angle_alpha   90.00
_cell.angle_beta   90.00
_cell.angle_gamma   90.00
#
_symmetry.space_group_name_H-M   'P 1'
#
loop_
_entity.id
_entity.type
_entity.pdbx_description
1 polymer ?
#
loop_
_entity_poly.entity_id
_entity_poly.type
_entity_poly.pdbx_seq_one_letter_code
_entity_poly.pdbx_strand_id
1 'polypeptide(L)'
;MNHINLSSLLYCNPALFVKGLAIFLLMGPKAIGFFAHGHARQAGQVLRKKAIGVAFAVYKMIKSIQISLLTEETTLTASYTQAELFIEPGRVARLRATALQEALSPPSRTRVTMAAAVVEDSQENRRVIIGTSEPNGYLRPGVKSALQPGESVVPGYGHAEANIVAWATKNDDRVIAVAAGRPICENCVGAIEDAGALVPSPKKSQPRS
;
A
#
# COMPACT_ATOMS: atom_id res chain seq x y z
N MET A 1 -16.81 -8.00 -52.46
CA MET A 1 -16.43 -8.46 -51.12
C MET A 1 -15.00 -8.97 -51.19
N ASN A 2 -14.05 -8.23 -50.64
CA ASN A 2 -12.65 -8.64 -50.47
C ASN A 2 -12.21 -8.19 -49.07
N HIS A 3 -12.06 -9.13 -48.14
CA HIS A 3 -11.54 -8.88 -46.80
C HIS A 3 -10.02 -8.94 -46.84
N ILE A 4 -9.36 -7.84 -46.46
CA ILE A 4 -7.91 -7.81 -46.21
C ILE A 4 -7.70 -8.13 -44.72
N ASN A 5 -6.95 -9.20 -44.45
CA ASN A 5 -6.62 -9.68 -43.12
C ASN A 5 -5.49 -8.83 -42.51
N LEU A 6 -5.72 -8.31 -41.30
CA LEU A 6 -4.89 -7.29 -40.61
C LEU A 6 -3.77 -7.89 -39.73
N SER A 7 -3.43 -9.16 -39.90
CA SER A 7 -2.54 -9.88 -38.98
C SER A 7 -1.03 -9.76 -39.30
N SER A 8 -0.64 -8.97 -40.30
CA SER A 8 0.73 -9.03 -40.88
C SER A 8 1.68 -7.89 -40.49
N LEU A 9 1.32 -6.99 -39.57
CA LEU A 9 2.10 -5.76 -39.31
C LEU A 9 2.70 -5.62 -37.91
N LEU A 10 2.73 -6.69 -37.11
CA LEU A 10 3.35 -6.67 -35.77
C LEU A 10 4.62 -7.52 -35.73
N TYR A 11 5.65 -7.07 -36.45
CA TYR A 11 7.04 -7.40 -36.16
C TYR A 11 7.93 -6.20 -36.49
N CYS A 12 8.08 -5.26 -35.55
CA CYS A 12 9.18 -4.30 -35.56
C CYS A 12 9.52 -3.79 -34.16
N ASN A 13 10.59 -4.38 -33.61
CA ASN A 13 11.60 -3.84 -32.71
C ASN A 13 11.20 -2.77 -31.66
N PRO A 14 11.10 -3.11 -30.35
CA PRO A 14 10.65 -2.20 -29.29
C PRO A 14 11.64 -1.07 -28.93
N ALA A 15 12.87 -1.08 -29.45
CA ALA A 15 13.89 -0.09 -29.08
C ALA A 15 13.76 1.28 -29.78
N LEU A 16 13.00 1.38 -30.88
CA LEU A 16 12.81 2.64 -31.63
C LEU A 16 11.61 3.47 -31.17
N PHE A 17 10.65 2.85 -30.46
CA PHE A 17 9.44 3.53 -29.99
C PHE A 17 9.73 4.45 -28.78
N VAL A 18 10.68 4.06 -27.93
CA VAL A 18 11.02 4.79 -26.70
C VAL A 18 11.76 6.11 -26.97
N LYS A 19 12.55 6.20 -28.05
CA LYS A 19 13.31 7.41 -28.39
C LYS A 19 12.49 8.49 -29.09
N GLY A 20 11.40 8.13 -29.78
CA GLY A 20 10.49 9.11 -30.40
C GLY A 20 9.52 9.78 -29.42
N LEU A 21 9.14 9.07 -28.35
CA LEU A 21 8.15 9.55 -27.39
C LEU A 21 8.71 10.60 -26.41
N ALA A 22 10.02 10.56 -26.13
CA ALA A 22 10.66 11.48 -25.18
C ALA A 22 10.74 12.93 -25.67
N ILE A 23 10.79 13.18 -26.98
CA ILE A 23 10.86 14.54 -27.54
C ILE A 23 9.48 15.23 -27.50
N PHE A 24 8.39 14.46 -27.55
CA PHE A 24 7.02 15.00 -27.52
C PHE A 24 6.55 15.42 -26.12
N LEU A 25 7.25 14.98 -25.06
CA LEU A 25 6.86 15.18 -23.66
C LEU A 25 7.40 16.49 -23.04
N LEU A 26 8.29 17.22 -23.72
CA LEU A 26 8.92 18.44 -23.20
C LEU A 26 8.45 19.75 -23.85
N MET A 27 7.54 19.71 -24.82
CA MET A 27 7.12 20.92 -25.54
C MET A 27 5.69 21.31 -25.18
N GLY A 28 5.54 22.47 -24.51
CA GLY A 28 4.25 23.05 -24.17
C GLY A 28 3.38 23.38 -25.40
N PRO A 29 2.06 23.59 -25.21
CA PRO A 29 1.04 23.59 -26.28
C PRO A 29 1.25 24.62 -27.41
N LYS A 30 2.15 25.60 -27.23
CA LYS A 30 2.47 26.61 -28.25
C LYS A 30 3.44 26.11 -29.33
N ALA A 31 4.23 25.06 -29.09
CA ALA A 31 5.24 24.60 -30.05
C ALA A 31 4.68 23.72 -31.18
N ILE A 32 3.52 23.07 -30.98
CA ILE A 32 2.90 22.16 -31.95
C ILE A 32 2.32 22.92 -33.15
N GLY A 33 1.95 24.20 -32.98
CA GLY A 33 1.37 25.02 -34.05
C GLY A 33 2.34 25.42 -35.17
N PHE A 34 3.66 25.41 -34.92
CA PHE A 34 4.64 25.94 -35.87
C PHE A 34 5.12 24.91 -36.91
N PHE A 35 5.10 23.62 -36.59
CA PHE A 35 5.57 22.57 -37.51
C PHE A 35 4.55 22.24 -38.61
N ALA A 36 3.27 22.63 -38.44
CA ALA A 36 2.20 22.34 -39.39
C ALA A 36 2.09 23.34 -40.56
N HIS A 37 2.88 24.41 -40.59
CA HIS A 37 2.78 25.47 -41.60
C HIS A 37 3.83 25.42 -42.74
N GLY A 38 4.78 24.48 -42.72
CA GLY A 38 5.92 24.46 -43.67
C GLY A 38 5.71 23.77 -45.02
N HIS A 39 4.73 22.87 -45.18
CA HIS A 39 4.57 22.11 -46.44
C HIS A 39 3.09 21.90 -46.79
N ALA A 40 2.35 23.00 -46.95
CA ALA A 40 0.99 22.99 -47.48
C ALA A 40 0.89 23.80 -48.76
N ARG A 41 1.50 23.30 -49.85
CA ARG A 41 1.11 23.69 -51.21
C ARG A 41 0.54 22.46 -51.92
N GLN A 42 -0.73 22.58 -52.29
CA GLN A 42 -1.49 21.71 -53.20
C GLN A 42 -1.75 20.27 -52.77
N ALA A 43 -2.78 20.07 -51.93
CA ALA A 43 -3.76 19.00 -52.13
C ALA A 43 -4.97 19.18 -51.20
N GLY A 44 -6.16 19.37 -51.79
CA GLY A 44 -7.43 18.83 -51.32
C GLY A 44 -7.93 19.22 -49.92
N GLN A 45 -8.77 20.26 -49.88
CA GLN A 45 -9.56 20.73 -48.73
C GLN A 45 -10.50 19.66 -48.10
N VAL A 46 -10.66 18.51 -48.75
CA VAL A 46 -11.53 17.38 -48.33
C VAL A 46 -10.84 16.44 -47.32
N LEU A 47 -9.50 16.37 -47.32
CA LEU A 47 -8.73 15.52 -46.39
C LEU A 47 -8.53 16.16 -45.01
N ARG A 48 -8.71 17.48 -44.89
CA ARG A 48 -8.54 18.23 -43.64
C ARG A 48 -9.58 17.87 -42.57
N LYS A 49 -10.84 17.60 -42.95
CA LYS A 49 -11.89 17.24 -41.98
C LYS A 49 -11.72 15.84 -41.39
N LYS A 50 -11.23 14.88 -42.19
CA LYS A 50 -10.96 13.51 -41.72
C LYS A 50 -9.73 13.43 -40.80
N ALA A 51 -8.65 14.13 -41.14
CA ALA A 51 -7.43 14.13 -40.32
C ALA A 51 -7.64 14.75 -38.93
N ILE A 52 -8.42 15.83 -38.83
CA ILE A 52 -8.77 16.46 -37.54
C ILE A 52 -9.68 15.55 -36.70
N GLY A 53 -10.65 14.88 -37.32
CA GLY A 53 -11.52 13.93 -36.64
C GLY A 53 -10.78 12.72 -36.06
N VAL A 54 -9.79 12.20 -36.80
CA VAL A 54 -8.92 11.10 -36.33
C VAL A 54 -8.00 11.56 -35.20
N ALA A 55 -7.40 12.75 -35.31
CA ALA A 55 -6.57 13.32 -34.24
C ALA A 55 -7.37 13.57 -32.95
N PHE A 56 -8.63 14.02 -33.07
CA PHE A 56 -9.52 14.24 -31.92
C PHE A 56 -10.02 12.92 -31.30
N ALA A 57 -10.27 11.89 -32.11
CA ALA A 57 -10.63 10.56 -31.65
C ALA A 57 -9.47 9.86 -30.92
N VAL A 58 -8.25 9.98 -31.48
CA VAL A 58 -7.02 9.47 -30.84
C VAL A 58 -6.74 10.24 -29.55
N TYR A 59 -6.89 11.56 -29.53
CA TYR A 59 -6.76 12.35 -28.29
C TYR A 59 -7.81 11.99 -27.24
N LYS A 60 -9.07 11.78 -27.64
CA LYS A 60 -10.15 11.34 -26.73
C LYS A 60 -9.89 9.92 -26.19
N MET A 61 -9.35 9.02 -27.02
CA MET A 61 -8.97 7.67 -26.61
C MET A 61 -7.74 7.68 -25.68
N ILE A 62 -6.70 8.46 -25.97
CA ILE A 62 -5.51 8.63 -25.12
C ILE A 62 -5.88 9.29 -23.79
N LYS A 63 -6.77 10.29 -23.79
CA LYS A 63 -7.25 10.92 -22.56
C LYS A 63 -8.13 9.98 -21.73
N SER A 64 -8.94 9.13 -22.37
CA SER A 64 -9.66 8.06 -21.68
C SER A 64 -8.71 7.00 -21.09
N ILE A 65 -7.61 6.66 -21.77
CA ILE A 65 -6.57 5.75 -21.25
C ILE A 65 -5.83 6.38 -20.07
N GLN A 66 -5.51 7.69 -20.12
CA GLN A 66 -4.90 8.39 -18.98
C GLN A 66 -5.83 8.50 -17.76
N ILE A 67 -7.15 8.54 -17.97
CA ILE A 67 -8.13 8.56 -16.87
C ILE A 67 -8.25 7.17 -16.23
N SER A 68 -8.12 6.09 -17.00
CA SER A 68 -8.13 4.72 -16.46
C SER A 68 -6.83 4.30 -15.77
N LEU A 69 -5.71 5.00 -16.00
CA LEU A 69 -4.41 4.70 -15.37
C LEU A 69 -4.17 5.46 -14.04
N LEU A 70 -5.13 6.28 -13.60
CA LEU A 70 -5.02 7.10 -12.39
C LEU A 70 -6.06 6.73 -11.31
N THR A 71 -6.80 5.64 -11.51
CA THR A 71 -7.80 5.13 -10.55
C THR A 71 -7.43 3.76 -10.00
N GLU A 72 -6.14 3.47 -9.87
CA GLU A 72 -5.70 2.66 -8.74
C GLU A 72 -5.54 3.63 -7.56
N GLU A 73 -6.68 4.16 -7.11
CA GLU A 73 -6.78 4.58 -5.72
C GLU A 73 -6.48 3.31 -4.93
N THR A 74 -5.22 3.22 -4.52
CA THR A 74 -4.73 2.27 -3.55
C THR A 74 -5.69 2.39 -2.39
N THR A 75 -6.61 1.44 -2.30
CA THR A 75 -7.21 1.12 -1.03
C THR A 75 -6.02 0.73 -0.16
N LEU A 76 -5.50 1.71 0.59
CA LEU A 76 -4.64 1.55 1.76
C LEU A 76 -5.44 0.82 2.85
N THR A 77 -6.17 -0.23 2.48
CA THR A 77 -6.58 -1.26 3.41
C THR A 77 -5.28 -1.93 3.82
N ALA A 78 -4.97 -1.86 5.10
CA ALA A 78 -3.75 -2.35 5.72
C ALA A 78 -3.63 -3.89 5.62
N SER A 79 -3.66 -4.41 4.40
CA SER A 79 -3.52 -5.79 3.96
C SER A 79 -2.05 -6.05 3.68
N TYR A 80 -1.57 -7.19 4.15
CA TYR A 80 -0.22 -7.67 3.92
C TYR A 80 -0.29 -9.08 3.32
N THR A 81 0.72 -9.43 2.55
CA THR A 81 0.91 -10.77 2.00
C THR A 81 1.75 -11.61 2.95
N GLN A 82 1.66 -12.94 2.80
CA GLN A 82 2.50 -13.86 3.58
C GLN A 82 4.00 -13.57 3.39
N ALA A 83 4.41 -13.18 2.19
CA ALA A 83 5.80 -12.82 1.90
C ALA A 83 6.27 -11.59 2.68
N GLU A 84 5.41 -10.59 2.88
CA GLU A 84 5.76 -9.37 3.63
C GLU A 84 6.02 -9.64 5.11
N LEU A 85 5.46 -10.71 5.68
CA LEU A 85 5.79 -11.14 7.05
C LEU A 85 7.26 -11.56 7.17
N PHE A 86 7.88 -12.04 6.09
CA PHE A 86 9.27 -12.44 6.07
C PHE A 86 10.21 -11.27 5.73
N ILE A 87 9.83 -10.49 4.71
CA ILE A 87 10.69 -9.44 4.15
C ILE A 87 10.69 -8.18 5.03
N GLU A 88 9.52 -7.75 5.51
CA GLU A 88 9.35 -6.47 6.21
C GLU A 88 8.43 -6.59 7.44
N PRO A 89 8.76 -7.47 8.42
CA PRO A 89 7.89 -7.75 9.57
C PRO A 89 7.58 -6.50 10.40
N GLY A 90 8.54 -5.59 10.55
CA GLY A 90 8.33 -4.32 11.25
C GLY A 90 7.34 -3.40 10.54
N ARG A 91 7.34 -3.37 9.21
CA ARG A 91 6.35 -2.61 8.43
C ARG A 91 4.96 -3.19 8.61
N VAL A 92 4.81 -4.52 8.53
CA VAL A 92 3.52 -5.20 8.71
C VAL A 92 2.94 -4.92 10.09
N ALA A 93 3.72 -5.13 11.16
CA ALA A 93 3.31 -4.87 12.52
C ALA A 93 2.80 -3.41 12.67
N ARG A 94 3.56 -2.44 12.17
CA ARG A 94 3.19 -1.01 12.25
C ARG A 94 1.91 -0.70 11.49
N LEU A 95 1.78 -1.15 10.24
CA LEU A 95 0.57 -0.92 9.44
C LEU A 95 -0.68 -1.50 10.10
N ARG A 96 -0.58 -2.73 10.63
CA ARG A 96 -1.70 -3.38 11.32
C ARG A 96 -2.07 -2.69 12.62
N ALA A 97 -1.08 -2.33 13.44
CA ALA A 97 -1.33 -1.60 14.67
C ALA A 97 -2.03 -0.25 14.40
N THR A 98 -1.60 0.49 13.38
CA THR A 98 -2.23 1.75 12.96
C THR A 98 -3.67 1.52 12.50
N ALA A 99 -3.92 0.57 11.60
CA ALA A 99 -5.26 0.33 11.07
C ALA A 99 -6.26 -0.10 12.16
N LEU A 100 -5.83 -0.95 13.09
CA LEU A 100 -6.66 -1.36 14.22
C LEU A 100 -6.92 -0.21 15.19
N GLN A 101 -5.94 0.67 15.41
CA GLN A 101 -6.11 1.88 16.21
C GLN A 101 -7.09 2.86 15.56
N GLU A 102 -7.06 3.00 14.24
CA GLU A 102 -7.96 3.85 13.47
C GLU A 102 -9.40 3.31 13.47
N ALA A 103 -9.58 1.99 13.50
CA ALA A 103 -10.88 1.32 13.61
C ALA A 103 -11.59 1.55 14.95
N LEU A 104 -10.90 2.07 15.97
CA LEU A 104 -11.54 2.52 17.21
C LEU A 104 -12.37 3.79 16.97
N SER A 105 -13.48 3.91 17.69
CA SER A 105 -14.23 5.17 17.75
C SER A 105 -13.34 6.30 18.32
N PRO A 106 -13.56 7.56 17.92
CA PRO A 106 -12.70 8.67 18.36
C PRO A 106 -12.49 8.75 19.89
N PRO A 107 -13.53 8.53 20.75
CA PRO A 107 -13.33 8.55 22.20
C PRO A 107 -12.45 7.41 22.72
N SER A 108 -12.44 6.26 22.05
CA SER A 108 -11.67 5.09 22.46
C SER A 108 -10.22 5.16 21.99
N ARG A 109 -9.95 5.83 20.86
CA ARG A 109 -8.61 5.90 20.24
C ARG A 109 -7.53 6.50 21.14
N THR A 110 -7.90 7.31 22.12
CA THR A 110 -6.96 7.92 23.08
C THR A 110 -6.77 7.11 24.37
N ARG A 111 -7.65 6.14 24.64
CA ARG A 111 -7.70 5.37 25.90
C ARG A 111 -7.35 3.91 25.73
N VAL A 112 -7.69 3.35 24.59
CA VAL A 112 -7.42 1.96 24.22
C VAL A 112 -6.23 1.93 23.27
N THR A 113 -5.28 1.04 23.52
CA THR A 113 -4.17 0.76 22.61
C THR A 113 -4.42 -0.54 21.89
N MET A 114 -4.29 -0.51 20.57
CA MET A 114 -4.13 -1.68 19.73
C MET A 114 -2.66 -1.90 19.40
N ALA A 115 -2.23 -3.15 19.47
CA ALA A 115 -0.90 -3.58 19.06
C ALA A 115 -1.01 -4.77 18.10
N ALA A 116 -0.02 -4.89 17.23
CA ALA A 116 0.12 -6.02 16.32
C ALA A 116 1.56 -6.49 16.33
N ALA A 117 1.74 -7.79 16.19
CA ALA A 117 3.06 -8.39 16.12
C ALA A 117 3.14 -9.46 15.06
N VAL A 118 4.32 -9.57 14.45
CA VAL A 118 4.69 -10.72 13.63
C VAL A 118 5.42 -11.70 14.53
N VAL A 119 4.90 -12.91 14.61
CA VAL A 119 5.50 -14.03 15.35
C VAL A 119 5.77 -15.20 14.43
N GLU A 120 6.74 -16.03 14.80
CA GLU A 120 7.20 -17.18 14.07
C GLU A 120 7.08 -18.42 14.96
N ASP A 121 6.42 -19.46 14.49
CA ASP A 121 6.30 -20.73 15.21
C ASP A 121 7.53 -21.64 15.01
N SER A 122 7.52 -22.80 15.65
CA SER A 122 8.58 -23.82 15.54
C SER A 122 8.70 -24.45 14.15
N GLN A 123 7.73 -24.22 13.27
CA GLN A 123 7.74 -24.66 11.87
C GLN A 123 8.17 -23.52 10.93
N GLU A 124 8.69 -22.42 11.47
CA GLU A 124 9.09 -21.21 10.74
C GLU A 124 7.94 -20.52 10.00
N ASN A 125 6.68 -20.81 10.36
CA ASN A 125 5.55 -20.09 9.82
C ASN A 125 5.37 -18.77 10.56
N ARG A 126 5.27 -17.68 9.79
CA ARG A 126 4.95 -16.37 10.33
C ARG A 126 3.47 -16.08 10.30
N ARG A 127 2.99 -15.45 11.37
CA ARG A 127 1.61 -14.97 11.47
C ARG A 127 1.54 -13.68 12.25
N VAL A 128 0.38 -13.02 12.16
CA VAL A 128 0.11 -11.80 12.93
C VAL A 128 -0.76 -12.12 14.13
N ILE A 129 -0.31 -11.65 15.29
CA ILE A 129 -1.10 -11.67 16.53
C ILE A 129 -1.40 -10.25 16.99
N ILE A 130 -2.59 -10.07 17.54
CA ILE A 130 -3.16 -8.77 17.90
C ILE A 130 -3.36 -8.69 19.41
N GLY A 131 -2.82 -7.62 20.00
CA GLY A 131 -2.99 -7.30 21.40
C GLY A 131 -3.86 -6.06 21.58
N THR A 132 -4.59 -6.00 22.69
CA THR A 132 -5.35 -4.83 23.13
C THR A 132 -5.02 -4.54 24.59
N SER A 133 -5.14 -3.28 24.98
CA SER A 133 -5.07 -2.88 26.40
C SER A 133 -6.37 -3.15 27.15
N GLU A 134 -7.41 -3.64 26.48
CA GLU A 134 -8.66 -4.04 27.11
C GLU A 134 -8.57 -5.48 27.66
N PRO A 135 -9.22 -5.76 28.80
CA PRO A 135 -9.07 -7.03 29.48
C PRO A 135 -9.54 -8.21 28.62
N ASN A 136 -8.92 -9.37 28.81
CA ASN A 136 -9.21 -10.63 28.13
C ASN A 136 -9.10 -10.60 26.61
N GLY A 137 -8.36 -9.63 26.03
CA GLY A 137 -8.27 -9.50 24.58
C GLY A 137 -9.57 -8.95 23.96
N TYR A 138 -10.39 -8.24 24.74
CA TYR A 138 -11.65 -7.70 24.24
C TYR A 138 -11.42 -6.69 23.11
N LEU A 139 -12.01 -6.97 21.95
CA LEU A 139 -12.02 -6.05 20.82
C LEU A 139 -13.35 -5.31 20.72
N ARG A 140 -13.28 -4.00 20.54
CA ARG A 140 -14.45 -3.17 20.21
C ARG A 140 -15.01 -3.53 18.83
N PRO A 141 -16.31 -3.31 18.57
CA PRO A 141 -16.95 -3.72 17.32
C PRO A 141 -16.21 -3.25 16.04
N GLY A 142 -15.76 -1.99 15.99
CA GLY A 142 -15.02 -1.47 14.84
C GLY A 142 -13.71 -2.21 14.56
N VAL A 143 -13.00 -2.59 15.63
CA VAL A 143 -11.74 -3.36 15.52
C VAL A 143 -12.02 -4.80 15.10
N LYS A 144 -13.08 -5.43 15.64
CA LYS A 144 -13.49 -6.79 15.23
C LYS A 144 -13.76 -6.90 13.73
N SER A 145 -14.45 -5.91 13.17
CA SER A 145 -14.73 -5.85 11.73
C SER A 145 -13.49 -5.55 10.87
N ALA A 146 -12.41 -5.03 11.48
CA ALA A 146 -11.17 -4.69 10.79
C ALA A 146 -10.09 -5.79 10.86
N LEU A 147 -10.37 -6.90 11.55
CA LEU A 147 -9.49 -8.07 11.57
C LEU A 147 -9.40 -8.71 10.20
N GLN A 148 -8.21 -9.18 9.85
CA GLN A 148 -7.95 -9.92 8.63
C GLN A 148 -7.98 -11.42 8.87
N PRO A 149 -8.28 -12.23 7.84
CA PRO A 149 -8.14 -13.67 7.92
C PRO A 149 -6.72 -14.06 8.34
N GLY A 150 -6.61 -14.99 9.30
CA GLY A 150 -5.33 -15.46 9.83
C GLY A 150 -4.77 -14.64 11.01
N GLU A 151 -5.34 -13.47 11.31
CA GLU A 151 -4.98 -12.72 12.52
C GLU A 151 -5.61 -13.35 13.76
N SER A 152 -4.82 -13.49 14.83
CA SER A 152 -5.29 -14.06 16.10
C SER A 152 -5.18 -13.04 17.22
N VAL A 153 -6.22 -12.93 18.05
CA VAL A 153 -6.23 -11.99 19.18
C VAL A 153 -5.72 -12.70 20.43
N VAL A 154 -4.78 -12.05 21.14
CA VAL A 154 -4.23 -12.59 22.38
C VAL A 154 -4.99 -12.06 23.60
N PRO A 155 -5.32 -12.92 24.59
CA PRO A 155 -5.89 -12.47 25.85
C PRO A 155 -4.80 -11.83 26.74
N GLY A 156 -5.22 -10.91 27.60
CA GLY A 156 -4.35 -10.32 28.62
C GLY A 156 -5.05 -9.24 29.44
N TYR A 157 -4.38 -8.77 30.50
CA TYR A 157 -4.93 -7.77 31.45
C TYR A 157 -4.07 -6.51 31.57
N GLY A 158 -2.98 -6.42 30.80
CA GLY A 158 -2.05 -5.29 30.84
C GLY A 158 -1.97 -4.55 29.51
N HIS A 159 -0.81 -3.95 29.26
CA HIS A 159 -0.51 -3.26 28.00
C HIS A 159 -0.59 -4.24 26.81
N ALA A 160 -1.06 -3.75 25.67
CA ALA A 160 -1.28 -4.55 24.47
C ALA A 160 0.00 -5.27 24.03
N GLU A 161 1.13 -4.56 24.08
CA GLU A 161 2.46 -5.02 23.71
C GLU A 161 2.98 -6.11 24.67
N ALA A 162 2.80 -5.90 25.97
CA ALA A 162 3.22 -6.87 26.98
C ALA A 162 2.39 -8.17 26.90
N ASN A 163 1.09 -8.05 26.62
CA ASN A 163 0.22 -9.22 26.43
C ASN A 163 0.68 -10.06 25.23
N ILE A 164 1.08 -9.41 24.13
CA ILE A 164 1.65 -10.08 22.95
C ILE A 164 2.92 -10.85 23.31
N VAL A 165 3.90 -10.18 23.93
CA VAL A 165 5.20 -10.81 24.26
C VAL A 165 4.98 -11.99 25.20
N ALA A 166 4.21 -11.80 26.28
CA ALA A 166 3.93 -12.87 27.23
C ALA A 166 3.18 -14.05 26.61
N TRP A 167 2.22 -13.79 25.72
CA TRP A 167 1.50 -14.84 25.01
C TRP A 167 2.41 -15.61 24.06
N ALA A 168 3.24 -14.92 23.26
CA ALA A 168 4.17 -15.55 22.34
C ALA A 168 5.18 -16.44 23.08
N THR A 169 5.80 -15.94 24.15
CA THR A 169 6.72 -16.72 24.99
C THR A 169 6.04 -17.96 25.58
N LYS A 170 4.78 -17.85 25.99
CA LYS A 170 4.03 -19.00 26.53
C LYS A 170 3.72 -20.07 25.48
N ASN A 171 3.61 -19.69 24.21
CA ASN A 171 3.30 -20.61 23.10
C ASN A 171 4.56 -21.06 22.35
N ASP A 172 5.75 -20.80 22.91
CA ASP A 172 7.04 -21.09 22.26
C ASP A 172 7.20 -20.44 20.87
N ASP A 173 6.48 -19.33 20.63
CA ASP A 173 6.63 -18.53 19.42
C ASP A 173 7.75 -17.51 19.59
N ARG A 174 8.54 -17.34 18.54
CA ARG A 174 9.54 -16.28 18.46
C ARG A 174 8.88 -14.98 18.01
N VAL A 175 9.11 -13.91 18.77
CA VAL A 175 8.63 -12.57 18.41
C VAL A 175 9.60 -11.93 17.42
N ILE A 176 9.11 -11.51 16.25
CA ILE A 176 9.93 -10.89 15.20
C ILE A 176 9.84 -9.36 15.25
N ALA A 177 8.62 -8.84 15.38
CA ALA A 177 8.38 -7.41 15.49
C ALA A 177 7.08 -7.13 16.24
N VAL A 178 7.04 -6.08 17.05
CA VAL A 178 5.85 -5.65 17.79
C VAL A 178 5.66 -4.15 17.65
N ALA A 179 4.49 -3.73 17.17
CA ALA A 179 4.13 -2.33 17.02
C ALA A 179 2.82 -2.01 17.77
N ALA A 180 2.67 -0.76 18.15
CA ALA A 180 1.45 -0.23 18.74
C ALA A 180 0.94 1.01 17.99
N GLY A 181 -0.37 1.22 17.99
CA GLY A 181 -1.02 2.39 17.40
C GLY A 181 -0.82 3.69 18.21
N ARG A 182 -0.19 3.59 19.39
CA ARG A 182 0.16 4.71 20.27
C ARG A 182 1.63 4.58 20.67
N PRO A 183 2.31 5.67 21.10
CA PRO A 183 3.70 5.58 21.53
C PRO A 183 3.90 4.57 22.67
N ILE A 184 4.86 3.65 22.48
CA ILE A 184 5.11 2.52 23.39
C ILE A 184 5.83 3.02 24.64
N CYS A 185 5.43 2.56 25.83
CA CYS A 185 6.14 2.90 27.07
C CYS A 185 7.47 2.15 27.20
N GLU A 186 8.41 2.71 27.96
CA GLU A 186 9.76 2.15 28.13
C GLU A 186 9.77 0.69 28.58
N ASN A 187 8.92 0.31 29.55
CA ASN A 187 8.85 -1.08 30.02
C ASN A 187 8.43 -2.06 28.90
N CYS A 188 7.50 -1.64 28.02
CA CYS A 188 7.11 -2.46 26.88
C CYS A 188 8.19 -2.50 25.81
N VAL A 189 8.92 -1.39 25.59
CA VAL A 189 10.08 -1.38 24.70
C VAL A 189 11.13 -2.38 25.18
N GLY A 190 11.49 -2.33 26.47
CA GLY A 190 12.43 -3.29 27.08
C GLY A 190 11.97 -4.73 26.91
N ALA A 191 10.70 -5.03 27.22
CA ALA A 191 10.17 -6.39 27.04
C ALA A 191 10.21 -6.89 25.58
N ILE A 192 10.00 -6.02 24.59
CA ILE A 192 10.10 -6.39 23.17
C ILE A 192 11.57 -6.60 22.77
N GLU A 193 12.46 -5.72 23.20
CA GLU A 193 13.90 -5.78 22.90
C GLU A 193 14.56 -6.99 23.57
N ASP A 194 14.18 -7.32 24.82
CA ASP A 194 14.62 -8.51 25.56
C ASP A 194 14.16 -9.81 24.88
N ALA A 195 13.01 -9.79 24.20
CA ALA A 195 12.54 -10.88 23.35
C ALA A 195 13.28 -10.97 22.00
N GLY A 196 14.23 -10.06 21.73
CA GLY A 196 15.00 -9.99 20.49
C GLY A 196 14.21 -9.47 19.29
N ALA A 197 13.11 -8.76 19.53
CA ALA A 197 12.18 -8.31 18.49
C ALA A 197 12.34 -6.83 18.11
N LEU A 198 11.89 -6.48 16.91
CA LEU A 198 11.91 -5.11 16.41
C LEU A 198 10.79 -4.26 17.03
N VAL A 199 11.10 -2.99 17.33
CA VAL A 199 10.14 -1.97 17.83
C VAL A 199 9.97 -0.85 16.78
N PRO A 200 9.11 -1.01 15.77
CA PRO A 200 8.96 -0.05 14.67
C PRO A 200 8.04 1.14 15.01
N SER A 201 7.38 1.15 16.18
CA SER A 201 6.53 2.26 16.62
C SER A 201 7.33 3.33 17.38
N PRO A 202 6.86 4.59 17.38
CA PRO A 202 7.44 5.63 18.22
C PRO A 202 7.48 5.21 19.70
N LYS A 203 8.59 5.51 20.36
CA LYS A 203 8.75 5.32 21.80
C LYS A 203 8.21 6.55 22.52
N LYS A 204 7.54 6.36 23.65
CA LYS A 204 7.10 7.46 24.50
C LYS A 204 8.35 8.14 25.07
N SER A 205 8.50 9.45 24.87
CA SER A 205 9.58 10.21 25.51
C SER A 205 9.44 10.12 27.02
N GLN A 206 10.51 9.79 27.73
CA GLN A 206 10.53 9.92 29.19
C GLN A 206 10.25 11.39 29.56
N PRO A 207 9.48 11.67 30.63
CA PRO A 207 9.59 12.95 31.31
C PRO A 207 11.04 13.12 31.76
N ARG A 208 11.64 14.30 31.55
CA ARG A 208 12.89 14.63 32.24
C ARG A 208 12.60 14.56 33.73
N SER A 209 13.27 13.64 34.43
CA SER A 209 13.35 13.59 35.89
C SER A 209 13.89 14.89 36.45
#